data_AF-A0A328S6X8-F1
#
_entry.id   AF-A0A328S6X8-F1
#
_cell.length_a   1.000
_cell.length_b   1.000
_cell.length_c   1.000
_cell.angle_alpha   90.00
_cell.angle_beta   90.00
_cell.angle_gamma   90.00
#
_symmetry.space_group_name_H-M   'P 1'
#
loop_
_entity.id
_entity.type
_entity.pdbx_description
1 polymer ?
#
loop_
_entity_poly.entity_id
_entity_poly.type
_entity_poly.pdbx_seq_one_letter_code
_entity_poly.pdbx_strand_id
1 'polypeptide(L)'
;MDYLAPFRDIASESGVCGYNLQEKIVSKSLCVGCGMCASSCPTRAMTMLDAMPRFNYDRCVRCGLCYYQCTRSWMMTDEVKREIGLWED
;
A
#
# COMPACT_ATOMS: atom_id res chain seq x y z
N MET A 1 22.54 8.73 8.78
CA MET A 1 21.57 9.05 7.70
C MET A 1 20.25 8.44 8.08
N ASP A 2 19.21 9.26 8.16
CA ASP A 2 17.87 8.81 8.52
C ASP A 2 17.16 8.30 7.27
N TYR A 3 17.24 7.00 7.02
CA TYR A 3 16.65 6.39 5.81
C TYR A 3 15.12 6.52 5.76
N LEU A 4 14.47 6.87 6.89
CA LEU A 4 13.03 7.06 6.97
C LEU A 4 12.60 8.51 6.72
N ALA A 5 13.53 9.46 6.65
CA ALA A 5 13.23 10.86 6.34
C ALA A 5 12.31 11.03 5.11
N PRO A 6 12.61 10.47 3.91
CA PRO A 6 11.75 10.69 2.74
C PRO A 6 10.32 10.18 2.94
N PHE A 7 10.14 9.07 3.67
CA PHE A 7 8.81 8.51 3.93
C PHE A 7 8.01 9.31 4.95
N ARG A 8 8.69 10.01 5.87
CA ARG A 8 8.06 10.91 6.85
C ARG A 8 7.72 12.26 6.20
N ASP A 9 8.59 12.77 5.34
CA ASP A 9 8.36 14.03 4.61
C ASP A 9 7.12 13.92 3.71
N ILE A 10 6.98 12.81 2.99
CA ILE A 10 5.77 12.49 2.21
C ILE A 10 4.53 12.44 3.09
N ALA A 11 4.64 11.88 4.32
CA ALA A 11 3.51 11.80 5.25
C ALA A 11 3.04 13.18 5.71
N SER A 12 3.94 14.16 5.82
CA SER A 12 3.60 15.54 6.19
C SER A 12 2.99 16.37 5.07
N GLU A 13 3.33 16.10 3.80
CA GLU A 13 2.93 16.96 2.67
C GLU A 13 1.68 16.47 1.94
N SER A 14 1.50 15.15 1.84
CA SER A 14 0.52 14.59 0.90
C SER A 14 -0.93 14.58 1.40
N GLY A 15 -1.19 14.78 2.69
CA GLY A 15 -2.54 14.59 3.28
C GLY A 15 -3.09 13.15 3.17
N VAL A 16 -2.34 12.23 2.55
CA VAL A 16 -2.73 10.84 2.33
C VAL A 16 -1.91 9.95 3.27
N CYS A 17 -2.42 9.69 4.47
CA CYS A 17 -1.84 8.66 5.33
C CYS A 17 -2.42 7.26 5.04
N GLY A 18 -1.64 6.22 5.30
CA GLY A 18 -1.96 4.81 5.05
C GLY A 18 -3.11 4.22 5.87
N TYR A 19 -3.82 5.03 6.65
CA TYR A 19 -5.03 4.60 7.38
C TYR A 19 -6.13 4.09 6.42
N ASN A 20 -6.08 4.52 5.17
CA ASN A 20 -7.01 4.11 4.11
C ASN A 20 -6.96 2.62 3.74
N LEU A 21 -5.88 1.87 4.03
CA LEU A 21 -5.85 0.46 3.64
C LEU A 21 -6.85 -0.39 4.42
N GLN A 22 -6.87 -0.27 5.75
CA GLN A 22 -7.82 -1.04 6.55
C GLN A 22 -9.25 -0.61 6.23
N GLU A 23 -9.54 0.69 6.25
CA GLU A 23 -10.89 1.20 6.07
C GLU A 23 -11.45 1.02 4.64
N LYS A 24 -10.66 1.36 3.61
CA LYS A 24 -11.16 1.38 2.22
C LYS A 24 -11.05 0.03 1.53
N ILE A 25 -10.13 -0.84 1.94
CA ILE A 25 -9.86 -2.10 1.26
C ILE A 25 -10.26 -3.30 2.11
N VAL A 26 -9.71 -3.43 3.32
CA VAL A 26 -9.92 -4.61 4.17
C VAL A 26 -11.36 -4.66 4.68
N SER A 27 -11.85 -3.57 5.30
CA SER A 27 -13.21 -3.51 5.85
C SER A 27 -14.30 -3.54 4.78
N LYS A 28 -13.97 -3.23 3.52
CA LYS A 28 -14.88 -3.34 2.38
C LYS A 28 -14.79 -4.68 1.65
N SER A 29 -14.05 -5.65 2.19
CA SER A 29 -13.86 -6.98 1.61
C SER A 29 -13.28 -6.95 0.18
N LEU A 30 -12.48 -5.93 -0.14
CA LEU A 30 -11.79 -5.81 -1.43
C LEU A 30 -10.40 -6.45 -1.41
N CYS A 31 -9.89 -6.80 -0.23
CA CYS A 31 -8.59 -7.43 -0.06
C CYS A 31 -8.58 -8.84 -0.65
N VAL A 32 -7.57 -9.14 -1.47
CA VAL A 32 -7.36 -10.45 -2.09
C VAL A 32 -6.15 -11.21 -1.50
N GLY A 33 -5.57 -10.71 -0.40
CA GLY A 33 -4.47 -11.37 0.30
C GLY A 33 -3.12 -11.40 -0.42
N CYS A 34 -2.88 -10.52 -1.41
CA CYS A 34 -1.65 -10.56 -2.22
C CYS A 34 -0.35 -10.19 -1.48
N GLY A 35 -0.43 -9.52 -0.32
CA GLY A 35 0.74 -9.19 0.50
C GLY A 35 1.57 -7.97 0.07
N MET A 36 1.23 -7.29 -1.04
CA MET A 36 1.95 -6.09 -1.52
C MET A 36 2.13 -5.01 -0.45
N CYS A 37 1.10 -4.80 0.36
CA CYS A 37 1.09 -3.82 1.45
C CYS A 37 2.08 -4.17 2.58
N ALA A 38 2.31 -5.46 2.86
CA ALA A 38 3.33 -5.89 3.81
C ALA A 38 4.74 -5.78 3.22
N SER A 39 4.90 -6.16 1.94
CA SER A 39 6.17 -6.07 1.22
C SER A 39 6.67 -4.63 1.05
N SER A 40 5.76 -3.67 0.82
CA SER A 40 6.13 -2.28 0.59
C SER A 40 6.41 -1.47 1.87
N CYS A 41 6.15 -2.04 3.05
CA CYS A 41 6.23 -1.30 4.30
C CYS A 41 7.70 -1.12 4.77
N PRO A 42 8.26 0.11 4.75
CA PRO A 42 9.68 0.34 5.04
C PRO A 42 10.04 0.07 6.51
N THR A 43 9.06 0.10 7.40
CA THR A 43 9.26 -0.13 8.84
C THR A 43 8.79 -1.52 9.28
N ARG A 44 8.28 -2.35 8.37
CA ARG A 44 7.61 -3.63 8.67
C ARG A 44 6.49 -3.48 9.71
N ALA A 45 5.77 -2.37 9.67
CA ALA A 45 4.54 -2.15 10.45
C ALA A 45 3.39 -3.06 9.98
N MET A 46 3.54 -3.73 8.83
CA MET A 46 2.57 -4.68 8.31
C MET A 46 3.17 -6.07 8.11
N THR A 47 2.36 -7.08 8.43
CA THR A 47 2.67 -8.50 8.18
C THR A 47 1.44 -9.18 7.58
N MET A 48 1.60 -10.39 7.04
CA MET A 48 0.48 -11.19 6.53
C MET A 48 0.28 -12.39 7.45
N LEU A 49 -0.98 -12.62 7.88
CA LEU A 49 -1.39 -13.78 8.67
C LEU A 49 -2.78 -14.21 8.19
N ASP A 50 -2.96 -15.51 7.92
CA ASP A 50 -4.21 -16.07 7.40
C ASP A 50 -4.71 -15.35 6.13
N ALA A 51 -3.79 -15.08 5.19
CA ALA A 51 -4.02 -14.31 3.96
C ALA A 51 -4.52 -12.87 4.16
N MET A 52 -4.47 -12.34 5.39
CA MET A 52 -4.92 -10.98 5.71
C MET A 52 -3.80 -10.12 6.31
N PRO A 53 -3.77 -8.81 5.99
CA PRO A 53 -2.77 -7.91 6.55
C PRO A 53 -3.03 -7.65 8.05
N ARG A 54 -1.97 -7.71 8.85
CA ARG A 54 -1.95 -7.33 10.27
C ARG A 54 -1.11 -6.07 10.45
N PHE A 55 -1.61 -5.13 11.26
CA PHE A 55 -1.03 -3.80 11.41
C PHE A 55 -0.48 -3.59 12.82
N ASN A 56 0.75 -3.11 12.90
CA ASN A 56 1.41 -2.67 14.12
C ASN A 56 1.53 -1.14 14.08
N TYR A 57 0.75 -0.47 14.93
CA TYR A 57 0.68 0.99 14.96
C TYR A 57 1.95 1.64 15.51
N ASP A 58 2.68 0.97 16.41
CA ASP A 58 3.89 1.50 17.04
C ASP A 58 5.04 1.67 16.04
N ARG A 59 5.05 0.85 14.99
CA ARG A 59 6.07 0.90 13.92
C ARG A 59 5.66 1.78 12.74
N CYS A 60 4.43 2.29 12.72
CA CYS A 60 3.90 3.00 11.56
C CYS A 60 4.33 4.47 11.54
N VAL A 61 5.07 4.87 10.50
CA VAL A 61 5.46 6.27 10.25
C VAL A 61 4.46 7.03 9.37
N ARG A 62 3.27 6.46 9.14
CA ARG A 62 2.15 7.07 8.39
C ARG A 62 2.44 7.46 6.93
N CYS A 63 3.47 6.88 6.32
CA CYS A 63 3.93 7.18 4.95
C CYS A 63 2.96 6.85 3.79
N GLY A 64 1.87 6.11 4.02
CA GLY A 64 0.87 5.85 2.98
C GLY A 64 1.18 4.72 1.98
N LEU A 65 2.42 4.25 1.91
CA LEU A 65 2.86 3.25 0.91
C LEU A 65 2.05 1.95 0.90
N CYS A 66 1.55 1.49 2.05
CA CYS A 66 0.75 0.28 2.13
C CYS A 66 -0.58 0.40 1.36
N TYR A 67 -1.20 1.58 1.38
CA TYR A 67 -2.40 1.86 0.60
C TYR A 67 -2.03 2.09 -0.87
N TYR A 68 -1.02 2.93 -1.13
CA TYR A 68 -0.62 3.28 -2.49
C TYR A 68 -0.21 2.08 -3.34
N GLN A 69 0.49 1.11 -2.76
CA GLN A 69 0.92 -0.10 -3.47
C GLN A 69 -0.17 -1.20 -3.55
N CYS A 70 -1.32 -0.98 -2.93
CA CYS A 70 -2.40 -1.96 -3.00
C CYS A 70 -3.06 -1.91 -4.38
N THR A 71 -3.00 -3.02 -5.12
CA THR A 71 -3.61 -3.17 -6.45
C THR A 71 -5.14 -3.03 -6.46
N ARG A 72 -5.76 -2.98 -5.28
CA ARG A 72 -7.21 -2.78 -5.09
C ARG A 72 -7.57 -1.35 -4.70
N SER A 73 -6.59 -0.46 -4.58
CA SER A 73 -6.79 0.96 -4.20
C SER A 73 -6.92 1.89 -5.40
N TRP A 74 -6.02 1.76 -6.37
CA TRP A 74 -6.02 2.38 -7.68
C TRP A 74 -5.19 1.45 -8.57
N MET A 75 -5.61 1.24 -9.81
CA MET A 75 -4.88 0.39 -10.75
C MET A 75 -4.81 1.11 -12.08
N MET A 76 -3.60 1.42 -12.55
CA MET A 76 -3.36 1.97 -13.88
C MET A 76 -3.41 0.84 -14.91
N THR A 77 -4.58 0.22 -15.08
CA THR A 77 -4.73 -0.94 -15.96
C THR A 77 -4.31 -0.63 -17.38
N ASP A 78 -4.57 0.60 -17.84
CA ASP A 78 -4.29 1.02 -19.21
C ASP A 78 -2.78 1.12 -19.44
N GLU A 79 -2.05 1.82 -18.57
CA GLU A 79 -0.59 1.91 -18.69
C GLU A 79 0.08 0.54 -18.57
N VAL A 80 -0.36 -0.29 -17.61
CA VAL A 80 0.17 -1.64 -17.45
C VAL A 80 -0.07 -2.47 -18.72
N LYS A 81 -1.28 -2.44 -19.31
CA LYS A 81 -1.58 -3.14 -20.58
C LYS A 81 -0.66 -2.68 -21.72
N ARG A 82 -0.29 -1.40 -21.75
CA ARG A 82 0.64 -0.81 -22.74
C ARG A 82 2.05 -1.30 -22.61
N GLU A 83 2.54 -1.41 -21.40
CA GLU A 83 3.90 -1.88 -21.17
C GLU A 83 4.05 -3.38 -21.47
N ILE A 84 3.02 -4.17 -21.17
CA ILE A 84 3.07 -5.63 -21.34
C ILE A 84 2.47 -6.14 -22.67
N GLY A 85 2.07 -5.24 -23.57
CA GLY A 85 1.56 -5.59 -24.90
C GLY A 85 0.21 -6.34 -24.89
N LEU A 86 -0.62 -6.14 -23.86
CA LEU A 86 -1.95 -6.77 -23.72
C LEU A 86 -3.10 -5.92 -24.29
N TRP A 87 -2.82 -5.13 -25.33
CA TRP A 87 -3.89 -4.52 -26.12
C TRP A 87 -4.23 -5.46 -27.27
N GLU A 88 -5.42 -6.05 -27.20
CA GLU A 88 -6.10 -6.54 -28.40
C GLU A 88 -6.79 -5.33 -29.05
N ASP A 89 -6.80 -5.32 -30.38
CA ASP A 89 -7.24 -4.24 -31.28
C ASP A 89 -8.49 -3.45 -30.83
#